data_AF-X1UNR5-F1
#
_entry.id   AF-X1UNR5-F1
#
_cell.length_a   1.000
_cell.length_b   1.000
_cell.length_c   1.000
_cell.angle_alpha   90.00
_cell.angle_beta   90.00
_cell.angle_gamma   90.00
#
_symmetry.space_group_name_H-M   'P 1'
#
loop_
_entity.id
_entity.type
_entity.pdbx_description
1 polymer ?
#
loop_
_entity_poly.entity_id
_entity_poly.type
_entity_poly.pdbx_seq_one_letter_code
_entity_poly.pdbx_strand_id
1 'polypeptide(L)'
;LNLMDSILGIVLTQLILVLPFSLWMLKGYFDTIPIDLDNAAKIDGGNLIQQLIYVILPIAEPGIMVVAFYSFVVSWSDYLIVSVISQSQNTATLTLIISRLSSSLLIRWGQVCAVATLTIVPTLILFAFVQKRLIKGLTAGALKE
;
A
#
# COMPACT_ATOMS: atom_id res chain seq x y z
N LEU A 1 2.33 -0.41 -26.86
CA LEU A 1 1.47 -0.51 -25.66
C LEU A 1 0.86 0.87 -25.41
N ASN A 2 -0.48 1.02 -25.50
CA ASN A 2 -1.20 2.27 -25.22
C ASN A 2 -1.29 2.52 -23.69
N LEU A 3 -0.16 2.91 -23.08
CA LEU A 3 -0.03 3.11 -21.63
C LEU A 3 -0.26 4.56 -21.19
N MET A 4 -0.24 5.50 -22.13
CA MET A 4 -0.68 6.88 -21.88
C MET A 4 -2.19 6.91 -21.72
N ASP A 5 -2.66 7.70 -20.74
CA ASP A 5 -4.06 7.81 -20.37
C ASP A 5 -4.76 6.47 -20.09
N SER A 6 -4.05 5.56 -19.41
CA SER A 6 -4.55 4.21 -19.08
C SER A 6 -4.32 3.87 -17.61
N ILE A 7 -5.32 3.23 -17.00
CA ILE A 7 -5.23 2.72 -15.62
C ILE A 7 -4.05 1.74 -15.48
N LEU A 8 -3.82 0.90 -16.50
CA LEU A 8 -2.68 -0.03 -16.49
C LEU A 8 -1.33 0.70 -16.50
N GLY A 9 -1.22 1.81 -17.23
CA GLY A 9 -0.02 2.65 -17.23
C GLY A 9 0.27 3.21 -15.84
N ILE A 10 -0.76 3.77 -15.19
CA ILE A 10 -0.66 4.31 -13.83
C ILE A 10 -0.24 3.23 -12.83
N VAL A 11 -0.91 2.06 -12.84
CA VAL A 11 -0.60 0.96 -11.92
C VAL A 11 0.84 0.47 -12.08
N LEU A 12 1.30 0.25 -13.31
CA LEU A 12 2.67 -0.23 -13.56
C LEU A 12 3.72 0.77 -13.08
N THR A 13 3.53 2.06 -13.34
CA THR A 13 4.51 3.08 -12.92
C THR A 13 4.50 3.27 -11.41
N GLN A 14 3.33 3.22 -10.76
CA GLN A 14 3.25 3.26 -9.30
C GLN A 14 3.88 2.03 -8.65
N LEU A 15 3.71 0.84 -9.23
CA LEU A 15 4.37 -0.37 -8.73
C LEU A 15 5.89 -0.20 -8.70
N ILE A 16 6.50 0.35 -9.76
CA ILE A 16 7.96 0.56 -9.82
C ILE A 16 8.45 1.43 -8.66
N LEU A 17 7.68 2.44 -8.25
CA LEU A 17 8.05 3.31 -7.12
C LEU A 17 7.80 2.66 -5.75
N VAL A 18 6.69 1.95 -5.60
CA VAL A 18 6.24 1.44 -4.30
C VAL A 18 6.94 0.12 -3.94
N LEU A 19 7.28 -0.70 -4.93
CA LEU A 19 7.84 -2.05 -4.72
C LEU A 19 9.13 -2.08 -3.92
N PRO A 20 10.17 -1.25 -4.20
CA PRO A 20 11.47 -1.39 -3.53
C PRO A 20 11.36 -1.27 -2.01
N PHE A 21 10.63 -0.25 -1.54
CA PHE A 21 10.43 -0.04 -0.10
C PHE A 21 9.48 -1.08 0.50
N SER A 22 8.43 -1.46 -0.22
CA SER A 22 7.49 -2.51 0.21
C SER A 22 8.20 -3.86 0.41
N LEU A 23 9.10 -4.23 -0.51
CA LEU A 23 9.92 -5.43 -0.40
C LEU A 23 10.91 -5.34 0.76
N TRP A 24 11.53 -4.19 0.96
CA TRP A 24 12.43 -3.98 2.10
C TRP A 24 11.70 -4.09 3.44
N MET A 25 10.50 -3.51 3.56
CA MET A 25 9.65 -3.65 4.75
C MET A 25 9.22 -5.11 4.98
N LEU A 26 8.76 -5.80 3.94
CA LEU A 26 8.38 -7.22 4.03
C LEU A 26 9.56 -8.06 4.45
N LYS A 27 10.75 -7.84 3.86
CA LYS A 27 11.97 -8.53 4.25
C LYS A 27 12.27 -8.31 5.73
N GLY A 28 12.26 -7.06 6.19
CA GLY A 28 12.48 -6.74 7.60
C GLY A 28 11.51 -7.46 8.55
N TYR A 29 10.26 -7.68 8.12
CA TYR A 29 9.30 -8.47 8.89
C TYR A 29 9.60 -9.97 8.82
N PHE A 30 9.88 -10.52 7.64
CA PHE A 30 10.22 -11.93 7.47
C PHE A 30 11.48 -12.33 8.25
N ASP A 31 12.48 -11.44 8.32
CA ASP A 31 13.71 -11.66 9.09
C ASP A 31 13.44 -11.81 10.60
N THR A 32 12.26 -11.40 11.10
CA THR A 32 11.87 -11.61 12.51
C THR A 32 11.31 -13.01 12.81
N ILE A 33 10.92 -13.75 11.77
CA ILE A 33 10.30 -15.07 11.88
C ILE A 33 11.40 -16.13 12.13
N PRO A 34 11.32 -16.91 13.22
CA PRO A 34 12.32 -17.94 13.50
C PRO A 34 12.41 -18.99 12.40
N ILE A 35 13.63 -19.33 11.98
CA ILE A 35 13.87 -20.35 10.95
C ILE A 35 13.44 -21.76 11.38
N ASP A 36 13.31 -21.99 12.69
CA ASP A 36 12.85 -23.27 13.26
C ASP A 36 11.44 -23.64 12.80
N LEU A 37 10.59 -22.66 12.48
CA LEU A 37 9.25 -22.89 11.95
C LEU A 37 9.30 -23.51 10.54
N ASP A 38 10.27 -23.10 9.73
CA ASP A 38 10.49 -23.66 8.39
C ASP A 38 11.04 -25.09 8.49
N ASN A 39 11.93 -25.33 9.46
CA ASN A 39 12.47 -26.68 9.74
C ASN A 39 11.39 -27.64 10.26
N ALA A 40 10.51 -27.18 11.14
CA ALA A 40 9.38 -27.97 11.64
C ALA A 40 8.45 -28.39 10.49
N ALA A 41 8.09 -27.45 9.61
CA ALA A 41 7.23 -27.72 8.48
C ALA A 41 7.87 -28.66 7.42
N LYS A 42 9.21 -28.69 7.33
CA LYS A 42 9.95 -29.68 6.53
C LYS A 42 9.89 -31.07 7.15
N ILE A 43 10.02 -31.17 8.47
CA ILE A 43 9.91 -32.44 9.21
C ILE A 43 8.50 -33.03 9.05
N ASP A 44 7.48 -32.19 9.03
CA ASP A 44 6.07 -32.58 8.79
C ASP A 44 5.77 -32.98 7.34
N GLY A 45 6.77 -33.02 6.45
CA GLY A 45 6.63 -33.46 5.06
C GLY A 45 5.98 -32.41 4.14
N GLY A 46 5.83 -31.17 4.60
CA GLY A 46 5.30 -30.08 3.79
C GLY A 46 6.24 -29.72 2.64
N ASN A 47 5.69 -29.46 1.45
CA ASN A 47 6.46 -28.90 0.33
C ASN A 47 6.68 -27.38 0.52
N LEU A 48 7.57 -26.78 -0.27
CA LEU A 48 7.92 -25.35 -0.12
C LEU A 48 6.72 -24.40 -0.26
N ILE A 49 5.79 -24.71 -1.16
CA ILE A 49 4.58 -23.90 -1.37
C ILE A 49 3.65 -24.01 -0.15
N GLN A 50 3.52 -25.20 0.43
CA GLN A 50 2.73 -25.43 1.64
C GLN A 50 3.36 -24.72 2.84
N GLN A 51 4.68 -24.76 2.99
CA GLN A 51 5.41 -24.01 4.02
C GLN A 51 5.14 -22.51 3.91
N LEU A 52 5.25 -21.96 2.69
CA LEU A 52 4.97 -20.56 2.43
C LEU A 52 3.52 -20.21 2.79
N ILE A 53 2.55 -20.96 2.27
CA ILE A 53 1.13 -20.59 2.34
C ILE A 53 0.52 -20.86 3.71
N TYR A 54 0.86 -21.97 4.35
CA TYR A 54 0.20 -22.41 5.59
C TYR A 54 0.97 -22.06 6.86
N VAL A 55 2.27 -21.78 6.77
CA VAL A 55 3.10 -21.46 7.94
C VAL A 55 3.57 -20.02 7.89
N ILE A 56 4.27 -19.63 6.82
CA ILE A 56 4.93 -18.32 6.75
C ILE A 56 3.91 -17.18 6.54
N LEU A 57 2.99 -17.31 5.56
CA LEU A 57 2.03 -16.25 5.22
C LEU A 57 1.08 -15.88 6.38
N PRO A 58 0.51 -16.83 7.16
CA PRO A 58 -0.35 -16.49 8.29
C PRO A 58 0.41 -15.76 9.41
N ILE A 59 1.67 -16.14 9.64
CA ILE A 59 2.53 -15.49 10.64
C ILE A 59 2.94 -14.09 10.16
N ALA A 60 3.17 -13.94 8.86
CA ALA A 60 3.50 -12.67 8.21
C ALA A 60 2.29 -11.76 7.96
N GLU A 61 1.06 -12.22 8.22
CA GLU A 61 -0.18 -11.45 8.01
C GLU A 61 -0.11 -10.02 8.58
N PRO A 62 0.42 -9.77 9.80
CA PRO A 62 0.51 -8.41 10.33
C PRO A 62 1.45 -7.54 9.49
N GLY A 63 2.63 -8.07 9.11
CA GLY A 63 3.60 -7.38 8.27
C GLY A 63 3.07 -7.07 6.87
N ILE A 64 2.37 -8.03 6.26
CA ILE A 64 1.71 -7.85 4.96
C ILE A 64 0.68 -6.72 5.03
N MET A 65 -0.11 -6.64 6.10
CA MET A 65 -1.10 -5.56 6.28
C MET A 65 -0.46 -4.18 6.44
N VAL A 66 0.69 -4.10 7.14
CA VAL A 66 1.45 -2.83 7.24
C VAL A 66 1.92 -2.38 5.87
N VAL A 67 2.47 -3.30 5.09
CA VAL A 67 2.99 -2.99 3.75
C VAL A 67 1.85 -2.64 2.80
N ALA A 68 0.72 -3.37 2.85
CA ALA A 68 -0.47 -3.05 2.07
C ALA A 68 -1.02 -1.65 2.40
N PHE A 69 -1.05 -1.27 3.68
CA PHE A 69 -1.44 0.07 4.11
C PHE A 69 -0.48 1.13 3.57
N TYR A 70 0.83 0.92 3.72
CA TYR A 70 1.85 1.80 3.17
C TYR A 70 1.68 1.99 1.66
N SER A 71 1.59 0.90 0.91
CA SER A 71 1.42 0.93 -0.55
C SER A 71 0.15 1.68 -0.94
N PHE A 72 -0.96 1.44 -0.23
CA PHE A 72 -2.21 2.16 -0.46
C PHE A 72 -2.04 3.67 -0.25
N VAL A 73 -1.48 4.10 0.89
CA VAL A 73 -1.31 5.52 1.21
C VAL A 73 -0.45 6.23 0.17
N VAL A 74 0.67 5.61 -0.23
CA VAL A 74 1.56 6.17 -1.25
C VAL A 74 0.85 6.28 -2.59
N SER A 75 0.25 5.20 -3.08
CA SER A 75 -0.46 5.19 -4.37
C SER A 75 -1.68 6.10 -4.41
N TRP A 76 -2.43 6.20 -3.30
CA TRP A 76 -3.64 7.00 -3.20
C TRP A 76 -3.35 8.51 -3.19
N SER A 77 -2.28 8.91 -2.51
CA SER A 77 -1.84 10.30 -2.43
C SER A 77 -0.97 10.75 -3.60
N ASP A 78 -0.58 9.82 -4.47
CA ASP A 78 0.31 10.12 -5.58
C ASP A 78 -0.36 11.02 -6.63
N TYR A 79 0.21 12.21 -6.76
CA TYR A 79 -0.17 13.22 -7.74
C TYR A 79 0.76 13.22 -8.95
N LEU A 80 2.07 13.08 -8.71
CA LEU A 80 3.10 13.39 -9.71
C LEU A 80 2.99 12.45 -10.92
N ILE A 81 2.98 11.13 -10.68
CA ILE A 81 2.93 10.16 -11.77
C ILE A 81 1.59 10.24 -12.50
N VAL A 82 0.50 10.34 -11.74
CA VAL A 82 -0.85 10.44 -12.32
C VAL A 82 -0.96 11.69 -13.20
N SER A 83 -0.40 12.83 -12.78
CA SER A 83 -0.45 14.07 -13.56
C SER A 83 0.26 13.98 -14.92
N VAL A 84 1.28 13.11 -15.03
CA VAL A 84 2.04 12.91 -16.27
C VAL A 84 1.33 11.91 -17.20
N ILE A 85 0.75 10.84 -16.64
CA ILE A 85 0.16 9.74 -17.42
C ILE A 85 -1.31 10.00 -17.76
N SER A 86 -2.09 10.59 -16.85
CA SER A 86 -3.53 10.84 -16.99
C SER A 86 -3.78 12.14 -17.75
N GLN A 87 -4.31 12.02 -18.97
CA GLN A 87 -4.62 13.17 -19.83
C GLN A 87 -6.13 13.44 -19.90
N SER A 88 -6.97 12.39 -19.82
CA SER A 88 -8.43 12.55 -19.79
C SER A 88 -8.98 12.66 -18.38
N GLN A 89 -10.28 12.94 -18.28
CA GLN A 89 -11.00 12.94 -16.99
C GLN A 89 -11.28 11.51 -16.50
N ASN A 90 -11.28 10.52 -17.39
CA ASN A 90 -11.67 9.14 -17.07
C ASN A 90 -10.61 8.40 -16.26
N THR A 91 -9.35 8.82 -16.34
CA THR A 91 -8.22 8.21 -15.61
C THR A 91 -7.71 9.10 -14.47
N ALA A 92 -8.35 10.25 -14.24
CA ALA A 92 -7.90 11.21 -13.25
C ALA A 92 -8.22 10.74 -11.82
N THR A 93 -7.20 10.67 -10.96
CA THR A 93 -7.40 10.40 -9.54
C THR A 93 -7.97 11.62 -8.82
N LEU A 94 -8.56 11.41 -7.64
CA LEU A 94 -9.09 12.50 -6.81
C LEU A 94 -8.01 13.56 -6.49
N THR A 95 -6.78 13.13 -6.23
CA THR A 95 -5.64 14.02 -5.99
C THR A 95 -5.32 14.90 -7.20
N LEU A 96 -5.37 14.34 -8.41
CA LEU A 96 -5.22 15.11 -9.65
C LEU A 96 -6.38 16.08 -9.88
N ILE A 97 -7.61 15.67 -9.58
CA ILE A 97 -8.80 16.54 -9.71
C ILE A 97 -8.69 17.75 -8.77
N ILE A 98 -8.27 17.56 -7.52
CA ILE A 98 -8.06 18.67 -6.57
C ILE A 98 -7.05 19.68 -7.11
N SER A 99 -5.94 19.20 -7.69
CA SER A 99 -4.94 20.07 -8.32
C SER A 99 -5.51 20.85 -9.51
N ARG A 100 -6.28 20.19 -10.38
CA ARG A 100 -6.96 20.84 -11.52
C ARG A 100 -7.94 21.93 -11.06
N LEU A 101 -8.71 21.67 -9.99
CA LEU A 101 -9.64 22.66 -9.41
C LEU A 101 -8.90 23.86 -8.79
N SER A 102 -7.72 23.62 -8.23
CA SER A 102 -6.89 24.66 -7.60
C SER A 102 -6.12 25.50 -8.63
N SER A 103 -6.02 25.03 -9.89
CA SER A 103 -5.32 25.71 -10.99
C SER A 103 -6.24 26.55 -11.89
N SER A 104 -7.54 26.62 -11.56
CA SER A 104 -8.53 27.38 -12.33
C SER A 104 -8.44 28.89 -12.05
N LEU A 105 -8.75 29.71 -13.07
CA LEU A 105 -8.76 31.19 -12.99
C LEU A 105 -9.65 31.74 -11.86
N LEU A 106 -10.71 31.01 -11.52
CA LEU A 106 -11.58 31.30 -10.38
C LEU A 106 -11.65 30.08 -9.47
N ILE A 107 -10.79 30.06 -8.45
CA ILE A 107 -10.72 28.96 -7.49
C ILE A 107 -11.97 28.98 -6.60
N ARG A 108 -12.77 27.91 -6.69
CA ARG A 108 -13.92 27.69 -5.82
C ARG A 108 -13.50 26.90 -4.58
N TRP A 109 -13.00 27.59 -3.56
CA TRP A 109 -12.49 26.98 -2.32
C TRP A 109 -13.45 25.98 -1.67
N GLY A 110 -14.76 26.24 -1.71
CA GLY A 110 -15.76 25.30 -1.19
C GLY A 110 -15.74 23.94 -1.91
N GLN A 111 -15.51 23.91 -3.22
CA GLN A 111 -15.36 22.65 -3.96
C GLN A 111 -14.04 21.95 -3.65
N VAL A 112 -12.94 22.72 -3.59
CA VAL A 112 -11.62 22.17 -3.26
C VAL A 112 -11.63 21.50 -1.89
N CYS A 113 -12.19 22.17 -0.87
CA CYS A 113 -12.32 21.60 0.47
C CYS A 113 -13.23 20.36 0.49
N ALA A 114 -14.38 20.39 -0.19
CA ALA A 114 -15.30 19.25 -0.23
C ALA A 114 -14.64 18.00 -0.83
N VAL A 115 -13.92 18.14 -1.95
CA VAL A 115 -13.21 17.02 -2.58
C VAL A 115 -12.03 16.58 -1.71
N ALA A 116 -11.28 17.51 -1.11
CA ALA A 116 -10.17 17.18 -0.21
C ALA A 116 -10.63 16.36 1.02
N THR A 117 -11.76 16.72 1.63
CA THR A 117 -12.34 15.95 2.74
C THR A 117 -12.75 14.55 2.29
N LEU A 118 -13.37 14.40 1.12
CA LEU A 118 -13.73 13.09 0.58
C LEU A 118 -12.50 12.20 0.32
N THR A 119 -11.38 12.78 -0.13
CA THR A 119 -10.13 12.03 -0.36
C THR A 119 -9.53 11.45 0.92
N ILE A 120 -9.80 12.06 2.09
CA ILE A 120 -9.29 11.58 3.39
C ILE A 120 -10.09 10.38 3.91
N VAL A 121 -11.38 10.28 3.57
CA VAL A 121 -12.29 9.25 4.11
C VAL A 121 -11.80 7.82 3.87
N PRO A 122 -11.40 7.40 2.65
CA PRO A 122 -10.90 6.04 2.41
C PRO A 122 -9.66 5.70 3.23
N THR A 123 -8.75 6.67 3.37
CA THR A 123 -7.52 6.52 4.16
C THR A 123 -7.83 6.30 5.64
N LEU A 124 -8.80 7.04 6.20
CA LEU A 124 -9.23 6.87 7.59
C LEU A 124 -9.88 5.50 7.82
N ILE A 125 -10.73 5.05 6.89
CA ILE A 125 -11.35 3.73 6.96
C ILE A 125 -10.27 2.65 6.97
N LEU A 126 -9.32 2.71 6.04
CA LEU A 126 -8.26 1.70 5.93
C LEU A 126 -7.32 1.74 7.15
N PHE A 127 -6.99 2.92 7.64
CA PHE A 127 -6.25 3.10 8.89
C PHE A 127 -6.97 2.48 10.09
N ALA A 128 -8.30 2.65 10.18
CA ALA A 128 -9.09 2.09 11.28
C ALA A 128 -9.06 0.55 11.33
N PHE A 129 -8.92 -0.11 10.17
CA PHE A 129 -8.72 -1.57 10.10
C PHE A 129 -7.30 -1.99 10.48
N VAL A 130 -6.29 -1.20 10.10
CA VAL A 130 -4.88 -1.57 10.24
C VAL A 130 -4.29 -1.20 11.61
N GLN A 131 -4.79 -0.15 12.27
CA GLN A 131 -4.29 0.35 13.56
C GLN A 131 -4.17 -0.74 14.65
N LYS A 132 -5.14 -1.66 14.75
CA LYS A 132 -5.11 -2.73 15.76
C LYS A 132 -4.00 -3.75 15.51
N ARG A 133 -3.62 -3.94 14.25
CA ARG A 133 -2.57 -4.88 13.82
C ARG A 133 -1.19 -4.24 13.89
N LEU A 134 -1.09 -2.93 13.61
CA LEU A 134 0.11 -2.14 13.82
C LEU A 134 0.59 -2.19 15.26
N ILE A 135 -0.33 -2.01 16.23
CA ILE A 135 0.01 -2.03 17.66
C ILE A 135 0.56 -3.40 18.07
N LYS A 136 -0.06 -4.50 17.61
CA LYS A 136 0.41 -5.87 17.91
C LYS A 136 1.79 -6.18 17.31
N GLY A 137 2.05 -5.72 16.08
CA GLY A 137 3.34 -5.92 15.41
C GLY A 137 4.49 -5.16 16.08
N LEU A 138 4.24 -3.92 16.51
CA LEU A 138 5.23 -3.10 17.22
C LEU A 138 5.55 -3.66 18.61
N THR A 139 4.56 -4.17 19.35
CA THR A 139 4.80 -4.77 20.68
C THR A 139 5.52 -6.12 20.63
N ALA A 140 5.32 -6.91 19.57
CA ALA A 140 6.02 -8.19 19.40
C ALA A 140 7.50 -8.01 19.04
N GLY A 141 7.85 -6.94 18.31
CA GLY A 141 9.24 -6.59 18.00
C GLY A 141 10.00 -5.95 19.18
N ALA A 142 9.29 -5.26 20.08
CA ALA A 142 9.87 -4.57 21.23
C ALA A 142 10.19 -5.48 22.44
N LEU A 143 9.75 -6.74 22.42
CA LEU A 143 9.98 -7.72 23.49
C LEU A 143 11.23 -8.60 23.26
N LYS A 144 12.05 -8.31 22.25
CA LYS A 144 13.37 -8.93 22.06
C LYS A 144 14.48 -8.00 22.55
N GLU A 145 14.64 -7.94 23.87
CA GLU A 145 15.96 -7.87 24.52
C GLU A 145 16.14 -9.12 25.39
#